data_AF-A0A923XP60-F1
#
_entry.id   AF-A0A923XP60-F1
#
_cell.length_a   1.000
_cell.length_b   1.000
_cell.length_c   1.000
_cell.angle_alpha   90.00
_cell.angle_beta   90.00
_cell.angle_gamma   90.00
#
_symmetry.space_group_name_H-M   'P 1'
#
loop_
_entity.id
_entity.type
_entity.pdbx_description
1 polymer ?
#
loop_
_entity_poly.entity_id
_entity_poly.type
_entity_poly.pdbx_seq_one_letter_code
_entity_poly.pdbx_strand_id
1 'polypeptide(L)'
;MSFKEDLLKARGHLVIIIAIITSLAIILRLEKYSTKNLAVNNEQKQSVKKSYSIPVVKHSLLTKQEQEYAQIAWKYFENNYNTETGMVNSVDKYTASTIWDTSSYLMALISARRLNIISSEKFDARMSKILITLSSLPLFDNELPNKSYNTSY
;
A
#
# COMPACT_ATOMS: atom_id res chain seq x y z
N MET A 1 -37.27 -45.27 -12.29
CA MET A 1 -36.89 -43.96 -11.76
C MET A 1 -37.73 -42.92 -12.45
N SER A 2 -38.48 -42.12 -11.69
CA SER A 2 -39.37 -41.10 -12.25
C SER A 2 -38.55 -39.83 -12.48
N PHE A 3 -38.58 -39.30 -13.71
CA PHE A 3 -37.88 -38.05 -14.09
C PHE A 3 -38.14 -36.90 -13.10
N LYS A 4 -39.33 -36.87 -12.49
CA LYS A 4 -39.70 -35.87 -11.48
C LYS A 4 -38.94 -36.01 -10.16
N GLU A 5 -38.64 -37.24 -9.73
CA GLU A 5 -37.88 -37.53 -8.50
C GLU A 5 -36.41 -37.18 -8.66
N ASP A 6 -35.85 -37.46 -9.83
CA ASP A 6 -34.46 -37.12 -10.16
C ASP A 6 -34.29 -35.60 -10.32
N LEU A 7 -35.29 -34.90 -10.87
CA LEU A 7 -35.32 -33.44 -10.94
C LEU A 7 -35.40 -32.79 -9.55
N LEU A 8 -36.17 -33.38 -8.63
CA LEU A 8 -36.28 -32.93 -7.24
C LEU A 8 -34.98 -33.12 -6.45
N LYS A 9 -34.27 -34.24 -6.67
CA LYS A 9 -32.95 -34.48 -6.09
C LYS A 9 -31.89 -33.52 -6.61
N ALA A 10 -31.96 -33.13 -7.90
CA ALA A 10 -30.99 -32.27 -8.56
C ALA A 10 -31.19 -30.75 -8.34
N ARG A 11 -32.22 -30.32 -7.56
CA ARG A 11 -32.61 -28.90 -7.41
C ARG A 11 -31.46 -27.96 -7.06
N GLY A 12 -30.52 -28.37 -6.21
CA GLY A 12 -29.38 -27.53 -5.80
C GLY A 12 -28.40 -27.28 -6.95
N HIS A 13 -28.08 -28.32 -7.73
CA HIS A 13 -27.22 -28.20 -8.90
C HIS A 13 -27.88 -27.36 -10.00
N LEU A 14 -29.20 -27.50 -10.18
CA LEU A 14 -29.96 -26.68 -11.14
C LEU A 14 -29.91 -25.20 -10.77
N VAL A 15 -30.05 -24.84 -9.49
CA VAL A 15 -29.93 -23.45 -9.04
C VAL A 15 -28.53 -22.89 -9.36
N ILE A 16 -27.47 -23.66 -9.13
CA ILE A 16 -26.09 -23.23 -9.42
C ILE A 16 -25.89 -23.04 -10.92
N ILE A 17 -26.33 -24.00 -11.75
CA ILE A 17 -26.20 -23.91 -13.21
C ILE A 17 -26.96 -22.69 -13.74
N ILE A 18 -28.18 -22.46 -13.25
CA ILE A 18 -28.98 -21.28 -13.63
C ILE A 18 -28.27 -20.00 -13.21
N ALA A 19 -27.71 -19.93 -12.00
CA ALA A 19 -26.98 -18.76 -11.51
C ALA A 19 -25.73 -18.45 -12.36
N ILE A 20 -24.99 -19.47 -12.79
CA ILE A 20 -23.82 -19.30 -13.66
C ILE A 20 -24.25 -18.79 -15.03
N ILE A 21 -25.31 -19.36 -15.61
CA ILE A 21 -25.83 -18.95 -16.92
C ILE A 21 -26.36 -17.50 -16.88
N THR A 22 -27.11 -17.13 -15.83
CA THR A 22 -27.62 -15.77 -15.69
C THR A 22 -26.50 -14.76 -15.46
N SER A 23 -25.52 -15.09 -14.63
CA SER A 23 -24.29 -14.28 -14.44
C SER A 23 -23.57 -14.04 -15.76
N LEU A 24 -23.29 -15.10 -16.53
CA LEU A 24 -22.61 -15.00 -17.81
C LEU A 24 -23.40 -14.15 -18.81
N ALA A 25 -24.72 -14.33 -18.88
CA ALA A 25 -25.58 -13.55 -19.76
C ALA A 25 -25.58 -12.05 -19.39
N ILE A 26 -25.54 -11.73 -18.09
CA ILE A 26 -25.44 -10.34 -17.60
C ILE A 26 -24.09 -9.73 -18.00
N ILE A 27 -22.99 -10.45 -17.80
CA ILE A 27 -21.63 -9.99 -18.16
C ILE A 27 -21.55 -9.69 -19.65
N LEU A 28 -21.97 -10.63 -20.52
CA LEU A 28 -21.94 -10.46 -21.97
C LEU A 28 -22.82 -9.28 -22.43
N ARG A 29 -23.96 -9.07 -21.77
CA ARG A 29 -24.84 -7.92 -22.05
C ARG A 29 -24.17 -6.61 -21.63
N LEU A 30 -23.59 -6.54 -20.45
CA LEU A 30 -22.88 -5.36 -19.94
C LEU A 30 -21.68 -5.00 -20.80
N GLU A 31 -20.91 -5.99 -21.25
CA GLU A 31 -19.74 -5.77 -22.11
C GLU A 31 -20.14 -5.13 -23.45
N LYS A 32 -21.25 -5.56 -24.05
CA LYS A 32 -21.81 -4.95 -25.28
C LYS A 32 -22.28 -3.50 -25.07
N TYR A 33 -22.82 -3.17 -23.89
CA TYR A 33 -23.17 -1.78 -23.55
C TYR A 33 -21.94 -0.93 -23.24
N SER A 34 -20.95 -1.49 -22.54
CA SER A 34 -19.70 -0.82 -22.19
C SER A 34 -18.88 -0.46 -23.44
N THR A 35 -18.69 -1.41 -24.35
CA THR A 35 -17.96 -1.20 -25.61
C THR A 35 -18.65 -0.19 -26.53
N LYS A 36 -19.99 -0.19 -26.59
CA LYS A 36 -20.75 0.82 -27.35
C LYS A 36 -20.57 2.23 -26.76
N ASN A 37 -20.55 2.36 -25.43
CA ASN A 37 -20.28 3.64 -24.78
C ASN A 37 -18.80 4.06 -24.92
N LEU A 38 -17.86 3.11 -24.93
CA LEU A 38 -16.44 3.40 -25.15
C LEU A 38 -16.16 3.83 -26.60
N ALA A 39 -16.79 3.20 -27.59
CA ALA A 39 -16.66 3.60 -29.00
C ALA A 39 -17.28 4.99 -29.27
N VAL A 40 -18.38 5.34 -28.60
CA VAL A 40 -19.01 6.68 -28.69
C VAL A 40 -18.23 7.74 -27.91
N ASN A 41 -17.56 7.37 -26.82
CA ASN A 41 -16.75 8.30 -26.00
C ASN A 41 -15.31 8.49 -26.52
N ASN A 42 -14.84 7.65 -27.44
CA ASN A 42 -13.48 7.74 -28.00
C ASN A 42 -13.27 8.89 -29.01
N GLU A 43 -14.33 9.57 -29.46
CA GLU A 43 -14.18 10.83 -30.23
C GLU A 43 -14.08 12.07 -29.35
N GLN A 44 -14.45 11.97 -28.07
CA GLN A 44 -14.09 12.99 -27.09
C GLN A 44 -12.73 12.62 -26.50
N LYS A 45 -11.67 12.84 -27.29
CA LYS A 45 -10.37 13.22 -26.73
C LYS A 45 -10.64 14.40 -25.81
N GLN A 46 -10.84 14.15 -24.52
CA GLN A 46 -10.75 15.18 -23.50
C GLN A 46 -9.34 15.73 -23.64
N SER A 47 -9.21 16.84 -24.36
CA SER A 47 -8.00 17.62 -24.39
C SER A 47 -7.76 18.00 -22.93
N VAL A 48 -6.81 17.31 -22.28
CA VAL A 48 -6.33 17.69 -20.97
C VAL A 48 -5.80 19.10 -21.16
N LYS A 49 -6.63 20.11 -20.84
CA LYS A 49 -6.18 21.51 -20.83
C LYS A 49 -5.02 21.53 -19.87
N LYS A 50 -3.81 21.74 -20.39
CA LYS A 50 -2.61 21.90 -19.57
C LYS A 50 -2.90 23.03 -18.58
N SER A 51 -3.13 22.67 -17.32
CA SER A 51 -3.29 23.63 -16.25
C SER A 51 -1.89 24.13 -15.91
N TYR A 52 -1.51 25.28 -16.49
CA TYR A 52 -0.18 25.86 -16.32
C TYR A 52 0.03 26.56 -14.98
N SER A 53 -0.94 26.48 -14.05
CA SER A 53 -0.83 27.09 -12.73
C SER A 53 -1.26 26.12 -11.65
N ILE A 54 -0.36 25.20 -11.30
CA ILE A 54 -0.42 24.58 -9.97
C ILE A 54 0.03 25.68 -9.00
N PRO A 55 -0.84 26.20 -8.12
CA PRO A 55 -0.41 27.20 -7.15
C PRO A 55 0.71 26.62 -6.29
N VAL A 56 1.81 27.36 -6.14
CA VAL A 56 2.89 26.97 -5.23
C VAL A 56 2.32 27.04 -3.82
N VAL A 57 2.10 25.89 -3.20
CA VAL A 57 1.68 25.80 -1.81
C VAL A 57 2.78 26.42 -0.95
N LYS A 58 2.51 27.56 -0.30
CA LYS A 58 3.40 28.09 0.71
C LYS A 58 3.32 27.20 1.94
N HIS A 59 4.42 26.53 2.25
CA HIS A 59 4.54 25.81 3.52
C HIS A 59 4.58 26.83 4.66
N SER A 60 3.59 26.80 5.54
CA SER A 60 3.61 27.56 6.79
C SER A 60 4.52 26.87 7.80
N LEU A 61 5.04 27.65 8.76
CA LEU A 61 5.65 27.08 9.95
C LEU A 61 4.61 26.24 10.71
N LEU A 62 5.04 25.16 11.36
CA LEU A 62 4.17 24.37 12.22
C LEU A 62 3.70 25.20 13.40
N THR A 63 2.43 25.03 13.75
CA THR A 63 1.93 25.45 15.05
C THR A 63 2.59 24.65 16.17
N LYS A 64 2.53 25.15 17.41
CA LYS A 64 3.06 24.43 18.58
C LYS A 64 2.44 23.03 18.73
N GLN A 65 1.13 22.93 18.47
CA GLN A 65 0.38 21.69 18.54
C GLN A 65 0.83 20.67 17.49
N GLU A 66 1.04 21.10 16.24
CA GLU A 66 1.55 20.21 15.19
C GLU A 66 2.99 19.77 15.46
N GLN A 67 3.83 20.64 16.03
CA GLN A 67 5.19 20.28 16.44
C GLN A 67 5.16 19.19 17.52
N GLU A 68 4.27 19.32 18.51
CA GLU A 68 4.07 18.32 19.56
C GLU A 68 3.60 16.98 18.98
N TYR A 69 2.62 16.99 18.08
CA TYR A 69 2.16 15.78 17.39
C TYR A 69 3.28 15.09 16.62
N ALA A 70 4.11 15.85 15.91
CA ALA A 70 5.21 15.30 15.16
C ALA A 70 6.29 14.68 16.09
N GLN A 71 6.54 15.29 17.25
CA GLN A 71 7.43 14.73 18.27
C GLN A 71 6.89 13.44 18.88
N ILE A 72 5.58 13.39 19.19
CA ILE A 72 4.91 12.19 19.70
C ILE A 72 4.95 11.07 18.66
N ALA A 73 4.64 11.37 17.40
CA ALA A 73 4.71 10.40 16.31
C ALA A 73 6.14 9.87 16.12
N TRP A 74 7.14 10.75 16.19
CA TRP A 74 8.54 10.34 16.12
C TRP A 74 8.94 9.37 17.23
N LYS A 75 8.32 9.48 18.42
CA LYS A 75 8.62 8.61 19.55
C LYS A 75 8.39 7.14 19.27
N TYR A 76 7.41 6.80 18.42
CA TYR A 76 7.21 5.43 17.96
C TYR A 76 8.47 4.86 17.31
N PHE A 77 9.07 5.60 16.36
CA PHE A 77 10.28 5.19 15.65
C PHE A 77 11.53 5.25 16.53
N GLU A 78 11.53 6.01 17.62
CA GLU A 78 12.60 5.93 18.61
C GLU A 78 12.52 4.66 19.43
N ASN A 79 11.33 4.34 19.93
CA ASN A 79 11.09 3.20 20.81
C ASN A 79 11.28 1.86 20.08
N ASN A 80 11.01 1.83 18.77
CA ASN A 80 11.02 0.61 17.96
C ASN A 80 12.24 0.48 17.04
N TYR A 81 13.24 1.36 17.19
CA TYR A 81 14.47 1.30 16.40
C TYR A 81 15.41 0.21 16.89
N ASN A 82 15.82 -0.68 16.00
CA ASN A 82 16.88 -1.64 16.25
C ASN A 82 18.23 -1.07 15.81
N THR A 83 19.22 -1.02 16.70
CA THR A 83 20.54 -0.43 16.42
C THR A 83 21.44 -1.31 15.55
N GLU A 84 21.23 -2.62 15.55
CA GLU A 84 22.05 -3.59 14.80
C GLU A 84 21.68 -3.60 13.32
N THR A 85 20.40 -3.48 13.00
CA THR A 85 19.88 -3.49 11.62
C THR A 85 19.48 -2.10 11.12
N GLY A 86 19.32 -1.12 12.01
CA GLY A 86 18.74 0.17 11.66
C GLY A 86 17.27 0.13 11.27
N MET A 87 16.61 -1.03 11.37
CA MET A 87 15.19 -1.21 11.06
C MET A 87 14.32 -0.73 12.21
N VAL A 88 13.03 -0.53 11.92
CA VAL A 88 12.01 -0.22 12.92
C VAL A 88 10.94 -1.30 12.89
N ASN A 89 10.48 -1.74 14.06
CA ASN A 89 9.39 -2.70 14.16
C ASN A 89 8.07 -2.14 13.58
N SER A 90 7.32 -2.98 12.88
CA SER A 90 5.98 -2.62 12.39
C SER A 90 4.95 -2.49 13.51
N VAL A 91 5.19 -3.19 14.63
CA VAL A 91 4.38 -3.13 15.85
C VAL A 91 5.29 -3.08 17.07
N ASP A 92 4.89 -2.33 18.10
CA ASP A 92 5.64 -2.23 19.35
C ASP A 92 5.94 -3.61 19.95
N LYS A 93 7.20 -3.84 20.34
CA LYS A 93 7.70 -5.10 20.93
C LYS A 93 7.59 -6.35 20.05
N TYR A 94 7.34 -6.20 18.76
CA TYR A 94 7.33 -7.31 17.81
C TYR A 94 8.45 -7.14 16.79
N THR A 95 9.44 -8.01 16.82
CA THR A 95 10.67 -7.90 16.01
C THR A 95 10.45 -8.32 14.55
N ALA A 96 9.53 -7.65 13.86
CA ALA A 96 9.25 -7.88 12.46
C ALA A 96 8.87 -6.58 11.73
N SER A 97 9.15 -6.54 10.44
CA SER A 97 8.78 -5.42 9.56
C SER A 97 8.68 -5.89 8.12
N THR A 98 7.73 -5.31 7.37
CA THR A 98 7.68 -5.47 5.91
C THR A 98 8.51 -4.39 5.21
N ILE A 99 8.71 -4.51 3.89
CA ILE A 99 9.30 -3.44 3.08
C ILE A 99 8.41 -2.19 3.06
N TRP A 100 7.09 -2.37 3.17
CA TRP A 100 6.13 -1.27 3.28
C TRP A 100 6.34 -0.46 4.57
N ASP A 101 6.47 -1.16 5.69
CA ASP A 101 6.72 -0.53 6.99
C ASP A 101 8.09 0.16 7.02
N THR A 102 9.10 -0.48 6.40
CA THR A 102 10.45 0.09 6.26
C THR A 102 10.43 1.37 5.42
N SER A 103 9.64 1.41 4.35
CA SER A 103 9.45 2.61 3.52
C SER A 103 8.74 3.72 4.30
N SER A 104 7.75 3.36 5.13
CA SER A 104 7.06 4.28 6.02
C SER A 104 8.03 4.88 7.04
N TYR A 105 8.95 4.09 7.58
CA TYR A 105 10.03 4.59 8.44
C TYR A 105 10.97 5.54 7.71
N LEU A 106 11.41 5.24 6.48
CA LEU A 106 12.25 6.15 5.69
C LEU A 106 11.56 7.51 5.45
N MET A 107 10.26 7.48 5.14
CA MET A 107 9.46 8.71 5.00
C MET A 107 9.38 9.48 6.32
N ALA A 108 9.18 8.78 7.45
CA ALA A 108 9.17 9.40 8.77
C ALA A 108 10.54 10.01 9.13
N LEU A 109 11.64 9.34 8.80
CA LEU A 109 13.00 9.81 9.05
C LEU A 109 13.30 11.10 8.26
N ILE A 110 12.93 11.14 6.98
CA ILE A 110 13.03 12.35 6.14
C ILE A 110 12.15 13.47 6.71
N SER A 111 10.92 13.15 7.10
CA SER A 111 9.98 14.11 7.67
C SER A 111 10.52 14.69 8.97
N ALA A 112 11.00 13.86 9.89
CA ALA A 112 11.59 14.30 11.15
C ALA A 112 12.81 15.22 10.92
N ARG A 113 13.64 14.96 9.91
CA ARG A 113 14.75 15.83 9.54
C ARG A 113 14.28 17.18 8.99
N ARG A 114 13.24 17.19 8.14
CA ARG A 114 12.68 18.41 7.55
C ARG A 114 11.93 19.28 8.55
N LEU A 115 11.31 18.65 9.54
CA LEU A 115 10.60 19.31 10.66
C LEU A 115 11.54 19.68 11.81
N ASN A 116 12.85 19.47 11.65
CA ASN A 116 13.88 19.74 12.65
C ASN A 116 13.64 19.04 14.00
N ILE A 117 13.04 17.84 13.96
CA ILE A 117 12.80 16.97 15.13
C ILE A 117 14.05 16.18 15.48
N ILE A 118 14.86 15.84 14.47
CA ILE A 118 16.15 15.19 14.63
C ILE A 118 17.26 16.00 13.96
N SER A 119 18.48 15.85 14.47
CA SER A 119 19.67 16.48 13.91
C SER A 119 20.09 15.82 12.58
N SER A 120 20.96 16.50 11.83
CA SER A 120 21.48 15.95 10.57
C SER A 120 22.31 14.68 10.81
N GLU A 121 23.09 14.66 11.89
CA GLU A 121 23.96 13.54 12.24
C GLU A 121 23.14 12.28 12.57
N LYS A 122 22.04 12.45 13.33
CA LYS A 122 21.11 11.33 13.64
C LYS A 122 20.40 10.84 12.38
N PHE A 123 20.03 11.74 11.48
CA PHE A 123 19.45 11.38 10.19
C PHE A 123 20.44 10.57 9.36
N ASP A 124 21.66 11.07 9.15
CA ASP A 124 22.69 10.43 8.34
C ASP A 124 23.06 9.06 8.92
N ALA A 125 23.27 8.96 10.23
CA ALA A 125 23.56 7.70 10.89
C ALA A 125 22.45 6.65 10.69
N ARG A 126 21.19 7.04 10.89
CA ARG A 126 20.05 6.13 10.72
C ARG A 126 19.82 5.75 9.27
N MET A 127 19.93 6.71 8.35
CA MET A 127 19.76 6.51 6.90
C MET A 127 20.82 5.57 6.34
N SER A 128 22.10 5.82 6.64
CA SER A 128 23.18 4.94 6.21
C SER A 128 23.00 3.52 6.75
N LYS A 129 22.62 3.39 8.04
CA LYS A 129 22.45 2.07 8.65
C LYS A 129 21.36 1.24 7.97
N ILE A 130 20.18 1.81 7.76
CA ILE A 130 19.08 1.08 7.12
C ILE A 130 19.36 0.76 5.65
N LEU A 131 20.04 1.65 4.91
CA LEU A 131 20.40 1.39 3.51
C LEU A 131 21.42 0.25 3.38
N ILE A 132 22.40 0.18 4.29
CA ILE A 132 23.32 -0.96 4.37
C ILE A 132 22.54 -2.25 4.60
N THR A 133 21.64 -2.28 5.59
CA THR A 133 20.83 -3.47 5.88
C THR A 133 19.96 -3.87 4.69
N LEU A 134 19.26 -2.93 4.06
CA LEU A 134 18.45 -3.17 2.87
C LEU A 134 19.24 -3.80 1.72
N SER A 135 20.51 -3.38 1.54
CA SER A 135 21.38 -3.94 0.49
C SER A 135 21.79 -5.40 0.73
N SER A 136 21.65 -5.87 1.98
CA SER A 136 22.04 -7.21 2.42
C SER A 136 20.85 -8.11 2.81
N LEU A 137 19.61 -7.65 2.62
CA LEU A 137 18.44 -8.44 3.02
C LEU A 137 18.34 -9.73 2.19
N PRO A 138 18.10 -10.89 2.83
CA PRO A 138 17.90 -12.14 2.11
C PRO A 138 16.63 -12.05 1.27
N LEU A 139 16.70 -12.47 0.01
CA LEU A 139 15.56 -12.51 -0.90
C LEU A 139 14.90 -13.90 -0.84
N PHE A 140 13.59 -13.93 -1.07
CA PHE A 140 12.86 -15.16 -1.31
C PHE A 140 13.28 -15.72 -2.68
N ASP A 141 13.72 -16.98 -2.70
CA ASP A 141 14.28 -17.66 -3.87
C ASP A 141 15.38 -16.86 -4.61
N ASN A 142 16.08 -15.97 -3.91
CA ASN A 142 17.05 -15.03 -4.49
C ASN A 142 16.48 -14.06 -5.56
N GLU A 143 15.16 -13.92 -5.66
CA GLU A 143 14.52 -13.13 -6.71
C GLU A 143 13.76 -11.92 -6.17
N LEU A 144 12.97 -12.10 -5.11
CA LEU A 144 12.04 -11.07 -4.62
C LEU A 144 12.19 -10.83 -3.12
N PRO A 145 11.82 -9.63 -2.62
CA PRO A 145 11.78 -9.40 -1.19
C PRO A 145 10.85 -10.38 -0.47
N ASN A 146 11.26 -10.82 0.72
CA ASN A 146 10.38 -11.56 1.62
C ASN A 146 9.16 -10.73 2.03
N LYS A 147 8.07 -11.42 2.37
CA LYS A 147 6.83 -10.79 2.88
C LYS A 147 7.09 -9.98 4.15
N SER A 148 7.97 -10.46 5.02
CA SER A 148 8.36 -9.82 6.28
C SER A 148 9.79 -10.22 6.64
N TYR A 149 10.46 -9.37 7.41
CA TYR A 149 11.83 -9.56 7.88
C TYR A 149 11.87 -9.46 9.40
N ASN A 150 12.75 -10.23 10.03
CA ASN A 150 13.12 -9.99 11.42
C ASN A 150 13.92 -8.68 11.50
N THR A 151 13.60 -7.81 12.45
CA THR A 151 14.28 -6.52 12.62
C THR A 151 15.50 -6.58 13.53
N SER A 152 15.77 -7.72 14.18
CA SER A 152 16.73 -7.85 15.28
C SER A 152 17.58 -9.12 15.17
N TYR A 153 18.32 -9.30 14.07
CA TYR A 153 19.17 -10.47 13.82
C TYR A 153 20.63 -10.09 13.60
#